data_AF-A0A552KND9-F1
#
_entry.id   AF-A0A552KND9-F1
#
_cell.length_a   1.000
_cell.length_b   1.000
_cell.length_c   1.000
_cell.angle_alpha   90.00
_cell.angle_beta   90.00
_cell.angle_gamma   90.00
#
_symmetry.space_group_name_H-M   'P 1'
#
loop_
_entity.id
_entity.type
_entity.pdbx_description
1 polymer ?
#
loop_
_entity_poly.entity_id
_entity_poly.type
_entity_poly.pdbx_seq_one_letter_code
_entity_poly.pdbx_strand_id
1 'polypeptide(L)'
;MDDFDRALQEIIEERISVLFEIERAIFTRRYSLSSKHQDIFSTQSISMIYSLWESFIQKSFNLYIDELNNVGRDLHDFCDEIVIHHMENSFKQFKEYPTNDNRKVRFFALLKQFHAGDSCTFSRVVNTESNVGFNVLNKLLKSFALEKFPEHWKDYAHPNPNLKESLELFLRLRNAVAHGGDLAPEDRIDQKVYTRFKKLVTDLMYEIRLKMLYGLKHKTFLKLQ
;
A
#
# COMPACT_ATOMS: atom_id res chain seq x y z
N MET A 1 -13.15 9.45 -14.31
CA MET A 1 -12.75 8.03 -14.33
C MET A 1 -11.56 7.81 -15.26
N ASP A 2 -11.63 8.25 -16.52
CA ASP A 2 -10.50 8.12 -17.47
C ASP A 2 -9.22 8.82 -16.99
N ASP A 3 -9.34 10.00 -16.37
CA ASP A 3 -8.18 10.71 -15.80
C ASP A 3 -7.55 9.98 -14.60
N PHE A 4 -8.36 9.42 -13.70
CA PHE A 4 -7.89 8.59 -12.58
C PHE A 4 -7.17 7.35 -13.10
N ASP A 5 -7.76 6.67 -14.07
CA ASP A 5 -7.20 5.45 -14.65
C ASP A 5 -5.85 5.72 -15.32
N ARG A 6 -5.77 6.79 -16.12
CA ARG A 6 -4.52 7.23 -16.75
C ARG A 6 -3.45 7.56 -15.72
N ALA A 7 -3.78 8.36 -14.70
CA ALA A 7 -2.83 8.74 -13.66
C ALA A 7 -2.31 7.52 -12.89
N LEU A 8 -3.19 6.55 -12.58
CA LEU A 8 -2.79 5.34 -11.89
C LEU A 8 -1.95 4.41 -12.79
N GLN A 9 -2.26 4.34 -14.08
CA GLN A 9 -1.45 3.60 -15.06
C GLN A 9 -0.05 4.21 -15.18
N GLU A 10 0.08 5.54 -15.27
CA GLU A 10 1.38 6.23 -15.32
C GLU A 10 2.24 5.93 -14.08
N ILE A 11 1.63 5.90 -12.89
CA ILE A 11 2.29 5.52 -11.62
C ILE A 11 2.83 4.09 -11.68
N ILE A 12 2.10 3.16 -12.30
CA ILE A 12 2.51 1.76 -12.46
C ILE A 12 3.67 1.67 -13.46
N GLU A 13 3.54 2.31 -14.62
CA GLU A 13 4.55 2.28 -15.68
C GLU A 13 5.89 2.89 -15.23
N GLU A 14 5.84 4.01 -14.50
CA GLU A 14 7.01 4.62 -13.86
C GLU A 14 7.77 3.59 -13.01
N ARG A 15 7.06 2.84 -12.16
CA ARG A 15 7.67 1.87 -11.24
C ARG A 15 8.17 0.62 -11.94
N ILE A 16 7.43 0.12 -12.92
CA ILE A 16 7.87 -1.03 -13.73
C ILE A 16 9.16 -0.67 -14.47
N SER A 17 9.26 0.55 -15.01
CA SER A 17 10.48 1.04 -15.65
C SER A 17 11.65 1.06 -14.67
N VAL A 18 11.46 1.57 -13.45
CA VAL A 18 12.51 1.57 -12.41
C VAL A 18 12.91 0.14 -12.00
N LEU A 19 11.95 -0.76 -11.81
CA LEU A 19 12.23 -2.18 -11.50
C LEU A 19 13.07 -2.84 -12.61
N PHE A 20 12.73 -2.57 -13.87
CA PHE A 20 13.49 -3.09 -15.01
C PHE A 20 14.92 -2.53 -15.04
N GLU A 21 15.10 -1.23 -14.77
CA GLU A 21 16.41 -0.60 -14.73
C GLU A 21 17.28 -1.12 -13.58
N ILE A 22 16.70 -1.37 -12.40
CA ILE A 22 17.39 -2.02 -11.27
C ILE A 22 17.85 -3.43 -11.68
N GLU A 23 16.97 -4.23 -12.27
CA GLU A 23 17.30 -5.58 -12.72
C GLU A 23 18.47 -5.57 -13.72
N ARG A 24 18.38 -4.68 -14.71
CA ARG A 24 19.38 -4.52 -15.76
C ARG A 24 20.71 -4.02 -15.21
N ALA A 25 20.68 -3.10 -14.25
CA ALA A 25 21.89 -2.57 -13.65
C ALA A 25 22.65 -3.63 -12.84
N ILE A 26 21.94 -4.48 -12.10
CA ILE A 26 22.53 -5.39 -11.13
C ILE A 26 22.81 -6.78 -11.72
N PHE A 27 21.91 -7.32 -12.55
CA PHE A 27 21.94 -8.73 -12.92
C PHE A 27 22.35 -9.01 -14.37
N THR A 28 22.24 -8.04 -15.30
CA THR A 28 22.48 -8.34 -16.74
C THR A 28 23.90 -8.03 -17.23
N ARG A 29 24.89 -7.92 -16.33
CA ARG A 29 26.30 -7.56 -16.63
C ARG A 29 26.49 -6.30 -17.49
N ARG A 30 25.47 -5.45 -17.59
CA ARG A 30 25.51 -4.20 -18.38
C ARG A 30 26.58 -3.25 -17.85
N TYR A 31 26.79 -3.27 -16.54
CA TYR A 31 27.85 -2.54 -15.87
C TYR A 31 28.89 -3.54 -15.35
N SER A 32 30.16 -3.17 -15.45
CA SER A 32 31.28 -3.97 -14.95
C SER A 32 31.41 -3.82 -13.43
N LEU A 33 30.43 -4.36 -12.69
CA LEU A 33 30.47 -4.40 -11.24
C LEU A 33 31.44 -5.48 -10.77
N SER A 34 32.24 -5.19 -9.74
CA SER A 34 33.00 -6.21 -9.03
C SER A 34 32.04 -7.17 -8.33
N SER A 35 32.49 -8.39 -8.00
CA SER A 35 31.69 -9.35 -7.24
C SER A 35 31.15 -8.76 -5.94
N LYS A 36 32.01 -8.04 -5.20
CA LYS A 36 31.63 -7.36 -3.96
C LYS A 36 30.53 -6.31 -4.18
N HIS A 37 30.64 -5.50 -5.22
CA HIS A 37 29.59 -4.52 -5.54
C HIS A 37 28.29 -5.20 -5.95
N GLN A 38 28.37 -6.25 -6.76
CA GLN A 38 27.20 -7.02 -7.18
C GLN A 38 26.47 -7.66 -5.99
N ASP A 39 27.21 -8.24 -5.03
CA ASP A 39 26.62 -8.83 -3.82
C ASP A 39 25.94 -7.76 -2.94
N ILE A 40 26.57 -6.59 -2.77
CA ILE A 40 25.96 -5.46 -2.04
C ILE A 40 24.67 -5.00 -2.74
N PHE A 41 24.73 -4.72 -4.04
CA PHE A 41 23.57 -4.18 -4.76
C PHE A 41 22.45 -5.20 -4.90
N SER A 42 22.76 -6.46 -5.17
CA SER A 42 21.76 -7.53 -5.23
C SER A 42 21.05 -7.69 -3.88
N THR A 43 21.78 -7.70 -2.77
CA THR A 43 21.18 -7.72 -1.42
C THR A 43 20.26 -6.52 -1.20
N GLN A 44 20.72 -5.30 -1.51
CA GLN A 44 19.94 -4.08 -1.30
C GLN A 44 18.74 -3.93 -2.27
N SER A 45 18.74 -4.65 -3.38
CA SER A 45 17.67 -4.58 -4.38
C SER A 45 16.29 -4.93 -3.80
N ILE A 46 16.21 -5.78 -2.77
CA ILE A 46 14.95 -6.11 -2.10
C ILE A 46 14.32 -4.89 -1.41
N SER A 47 15.15 -4.06 -0.77
CA SER A 47 14.74 -2.80 -0.16
C SER A 47 14.29 -1.80 -1.22
N MET A 48 14.94 -1.79 -2.39
CA MET A 48 14.54 -0.94 -3.51
C MET A 48 13.17 -1.33 -4.06
N ILE A 49 12.91 -2.64 -4.27
CA ILE A 49 11.58 -3.12 -4.67
C ILE A 49 10.52 -2.69 -3.63
N TYR A 50 10.83 -2.87 -2.35
CA TYR A 50 9.88 -2.54 -1.28
C TYR A 50 9.53 -1.04 -1.25
N SER A 51 10.52 -0.15 -1.41
CA SER A 51 10.27 1.29 -1.48
C SER A 51 9.35 1.67 -2.66
N LEU A 52 9.48 1.00 -3.80
CA LEU A 52 8.59 1.20 -4.95
C LEU A 52 7.17 0.71 -4.66
N TRP A 53 7.05 -0.43 -4.00
CA TRP A 53 5.77 -0.99 -3.55
C TRP A 53 5.05 -0.08 -2.54
N GLU A 54 5.73 0.34 -1.47
CA GLU A 54 5.13 1.20 -0.45
C GLU A 54 4.73 2.56 -1.03
N SER A 55 5.59 3.16 -1.86
CA SER A 55 5.26 4.43 -2.51
C SER A 55 4.10 4.29 -3.51
N PHE A 56 3.94 3.14 -4.17
CA PHE A 56 2.79 2.87 -5.03
C PHE A 56 1.49 2.90 -4.21
N ILE A 57 1.47 2.19 -3.09
CA ILE A 57 0.31 2.14 -2.20
C ILE A 57 -0.06 3.55 -1.73
N GLN A 58 0.91 4.33 -1.25
CA GLN A 58 0.63 5.69 -0.82
C GLN A 58 0.08 6.56 -1.95
N LYS A 59 0.73 6.57 -3.13
CA LYS A 59 0.28 7.42 -4.26
C LYS A 59 -1.09 6.98 -4.79
N SER A 60 -1.34 5.68 -4.93
CA SER A 60 -2.61 5.15 -5.46
C SER A 60 -3.80 5.42 -4.54
N PHE A 61 -3.65 5.20 -3.23
CA PHE A 61 -4.70 5.53 -2.28
C PHE A 61 -4.92 7.04 -2.15
N ASN A 62 -3.89 7.88 -2.30
CA ASN A 62 -4.07 9.33 -2.35
C ASN A 62 -4.92 9.76 -3.54
N LEU A 63 -4.68 9.21 -4.73
CA LEU A 63 -5.54 9.45 -5.89
C LEU A 63 -6.97 8.96 -5.64
N TYR A 64 -7.14 7.80 -5.01
CA TYR A 64 -8.47 7.28 -4.70
C TYR A 64 -9.22 8.19 -3.73
N ILE A 65 -8.54 8.68 -2.70
CA ILE A 65 -9.06 9.66 -1.73
C ILE A 65 -9.50 10.96 -2.43
N ASP A 66 -8.74 11.42 -3.42
CA ASP A 66 -9.10 12.59 -4.21
C ASP A 66 -10.41 12.38 -4.97
N GLU A 67 -10.58 11.21 -5.60
CA GLU A 67 -11.85 10.85 -6.23
C GLU A 67 -13.01 10.83 -5.23
N LEU A 68 -12.79 10.28 -4.01
CA LEU A 68 -13.81 10.29 -2.94
C LEU A 68 -14.19 11.71 -2.50
N ASN A 69 -13.20 12.59 -2.32
CA ASN A 69 -13.42 13.99 -1.96
C ASN A 69 -14.19 14.75 -3.04
N ASN A 70 -13.93 14.43 -4.32
CA ASN A 70 -14.58 15.07 -5.46
C ASN A 70 -16.06 14.69 -5.63
N VAL A 71 -16.56 13.66 -4.92
CA VAL A 71 -17.98 13.27 -4.98
C VAL A 71 -18.88 14.33 -4.34
N GLY A 72 -18.36 15.14 -3.41
CA GLY A 72 -19.12 16.24 -2.77
C GLY A 72 -20.34 15.75 -1.98
N ARG A 73 -20.16 14.72 -1.16
CA ARG A 73 -21.20 14.09 -0.34
C ARG A 73 -20.94 14.33 1.15
N ASP A 74 -21.99 14.19 1.96
CA ASP A 74 -21.83 14.21 3.41
C ASP A 74 -21.07 12.97 3.89
N LEU A 75 -20.36 13.05 5.01
CA LEU A 75 -19.63 11.92 5.60
C LEU A 75 -20.54 10.70 5.76
N HIS A 76 -21.78 10.90 6.20
CA HIS A 76 -22.70 9.81 6.51
C HIS A 76 -23.37 9.17 5.28
N ASP A 77 -23.16 9.73 4.08
CA ASP A 77 -23.53 9.09 2.80
C ASP A 77 -22.55 7.98 2.41
N PHE A 78 -21.32 8.03 2.93
CA PHE A 78 -20.31 7.00 2.71
C PHE A 78 -20.62 5.76 3.57
N CYS A 79 -20.14 4.60 3.10
CA CYS A 79 -20.21 3.35 3.85
C CYS A 79 -19.47 3.43 5.19
N ASP A 80 -19.85 2.56 6.11
CA ASP A 80 -19.35 2.58 7.49
C ASP A 80 -17.83 2.39 7.55
N GLU A 81 -17.24 1.59 6.64
CA GLU A 81 -15.80 1.41 6.55
C GLU A 81 -15.04 2.74 6.36
N ILE A 82 -15.52 3.59 5.45
CA ILE A 82 -14.90 4.88 5.14
C ILE A 82 -15.14 5.87 6.28
N VAL A 83 -16.34 5.87 6.86
CA VAL A 83 -16.66 6.71 8.01
C VAL A 83 -15.76 6.37 9.19
N ILE A 84 -15.64 5.09 9.53
CA ILE A 84 -14.75 4.61 10.59
C ILE A 84 -13.31 5.00 10.30
N HIS A 85 -12.83 4.74 9.08
CA HIS A 85 -11.46 5.07 8.69
C HIS A 85 -11.17 6.57 8.83
N HIS A 86 -12.08 7.41 8.35
CA HIS A 86 -11.96 8.85 8.43
C HIS A 86 -11.94 9.33 9.89
N MET A 87 -12.87 8.86 10.72
CA MET A 87 -12.96 9.25 12.13
C MET A 87 -11.73 8.81 12.92
N GLU A 88 -11.24 7.59 12.72
CA GLU A 88 -10.04 7.10 13.39
C GLU A 88 -8.76 7.83 12.97
N ASN A 89 -8.68 8.31 11.73
CA ASN A 89 -7.55 9.11 11.25
C ASN A 89 -7.60 10.55 11.77
N SER A 90 -8.80 11.14 11.81
CA SER A 90 -9.01 12.50 12.31
C SER A 90 -8.84 12.57 13.84
N PHE A 91 -9.19 11.49 14.55
CA PHE A 91 -9.19 11.44 16.00
C PHE A 91 -8.52 10.16 16.51
N LYS A 92 -7.19 10.24 16.73
CA LYS A 92 -6.40 9.15 17.34
C LYS A 92 -6.93 8.72 18.71
N GLN A 93 -7.68 9.60 19.37
CA GLN A 93 -8.34 9.38 20.66
C GLN A 93 -9.37 8.24 20.66
N PHE A 94 -9.89 7.83 19.50
CA PHE A 94 -10.73 6.63 19.40
C PHE A 94 -9.94 5.34 19.59
N LYS A 95 -8.62 5.36 19.34
CA LYS A 95 -7.72 4.23 19.60
C LYS A 95 -7.09 4.31 20.98
N GLU A 96 -6.71 5.52 21.38
CA GLU A 96 -6.05 5.77 22.66
C GLU A 96 -6.72 6.95 23.38
N TYR A 97 -7.65 6.64 24.27
CA TYR A 97 -8.46 7.65 24.95
C TYR A 97 -7.60 8.52 25.89
N PRO A 98 -7.77 9.86 25.92
CA PRO A 98 -6.97 10.73 26.77
C PRO A 98 -7.20 10.50 28.26
N THR A 99 -6.12 10.39 29.04
CA THR A 99 -6.18 10.19 30.50
C THR A 99 -6.37 11.50 31.27
N ASN A 100 -5.72 12.58 30.86
CA ASN A 100 -5.80 13.90 31.50
C ASN A 100 -7.03 14.70 31.01
N ASP A 101 -7.74 15.35 31.94
CA ASP A 101 -8.98 16.09 31.67
C ASP A 101 -8.82 17.23 30.65
N ASN A 102 -7.71 17.96 30.64
CA ASN A 102 -7.46 19.00 29.63
C ASN A 102 -7.42 18.42 28.21
N ARG A 103 -6.88 17.21 28.05
CA ARG A 103 -6.85 16.53 26.75
C ARG A 103 -8.23 16.00 26.36
N LYS A 104 -9.05 15.56 27.32
CA LYS A 104 -10.45 15.17 27.07
C LYS A 104 -11.29 16.36 26.62
N VAL A 105 -11.20 17.50 27.32
CA VAL A 105 -11.90 18.74 26.94
C VAL A 105 -11.49 19.18 25.53
N ARG A 106 -10.19 19.15 25.21
CA ARG A 106 -9.71 19.45 23.85
C ARG A 106 -10.27 18.48 22.80
N PHE A 107 -10.32 17.18 23.10
CA PHE A 107 -10.90 16.19 22.21
C PHE A 107 -12.39 16.47 21.94
N PHE A 108 -13.19 16.73 22.97
CA PHE A 108 -14.61 17.07 22.82
C PHE A 108 -14.82 18.36 22.03
N ALA A 109 -13.98 19.37 22.24
CA ALA A 109 -14.04 20.61 21.47
C ALA A 109 -13.77 20.37 19.98
N LEU A 110 -12.78 19.54 19.64
CA LEU A 110 -12.47 19.18 18.25
C LEU A 110 -13.59 18.35 17.61
N LEU A 111 -14.20 17.40 18.34
CA LEU A 111 -15.35 16.65 17.85
C LEU A 111 -16.54 17.57 17.54
N LYS A 112 -16.85 18.50 18.46
CA LYS A 112 -17.92 19.49 18.24
C LYS A 112 -17.65 20.34 17.00
N GLN A 113 -16.41 20.79 16.82
CA GLN A 113 -16.03 21.59 15.64
C GLN A 113 -16.14 20.78 14.35
N PHE A 114 -15.74 19.51 14.37
CA PHE A 114 -15.79 18.63 13.21
C PHE A 114 -17.22 18.42 12.71
N HIS A 115 -18.17 18.13 13.61
CA HIS A 115 -19.58 17.96 13.23
C HIS A 115 -20.31 19.27 12.93
N ALA A 116 -19.71 20.43 13.23
CA ALA A 116 -20.26 21.74 12.88
C ALA A 116 -19.80 22.23 11.49
N GLY A 117 -18.89 21.52 10.82
CA GLY A 117 -18.42 21.86 9.48
C GLY A 117 -19.34 21.28 8.40
N ASP A 118 -19.59 22.06 7.34
CA ASP A 118 -20.50 21.68 6.24
C ASP A 118 -19.85 20.79 5.18
N SER A 119 -18.54 20.51 5.26
CA SER A 119 -17.84 19.69 4.26
C SER A 119 -16.93 18.65 4.90
N CYS A 120 -17.12 17.39 4.47
CA CYS A 120 -16.26 16.28 4.82
C CYS A 120 -15.16 16.14 3.76
N THR A 121 -13.91 16.39 4.16
CA THR A 121 -12.73 16.14 3.32
C THR A 121 -11.87 15.06 3.97
N PHE A 122 -11.73 13.93 3.29
CA PHE A 122 -10.83 12.85 3.68
C PHE A 122 -9.37 13.26 3.55
N SER A 123 -8.60 13.02 4.60
CA SER A 123 -7.16 13.26 4.63
C SER A 123 -6.41 12.31 3.69
N ARG A 124 -5.44 12.83 2.94
CA ARG A 124 -4.51 12.05 2.09
C ARG A 124 -3.43 11.30 2.88
N VAL A 125 -3.57 11.15 4.20
CA VAL A 125 -2.58 10.43 5.00
C VAL A 125 -2.94 8.96 5.02
N VAL A 126 -2.21 8.16 4.24
CA VAL A 126 -2.33 6.70 4.21
C VAL A 126 -1.35 6.10 5.21
N ASN A 127 -1.86 5.51 6.28
CA ASN A 127 -1.03 4.84 7.28
C ASN A 127 -0.65 3.43 6.82
N THR A 128 0.61 3.24 6.43
CA THR A 128 1.17 1.95 5.99
C THR A 128 1.68 1.07 7.13
N GLU A 129 1.50 1.47 8.40
CA GLU A 129 1.94 0.73 9.60
C GLU A 129 3.41 0.25 9.51
N SER A 130 4.26 1.07 8.89
CA SER A 130 5.68 0.82 8.60
C SER A 130 6.00 -0.30 7.61
N ASN A 131 5.06 -1.23 7.35
CA ASN A 131 5.24 -2.36 6.44
C ASN A 131 3.92 -2.71 5.71
N VAL A 132 3.85 -2.49 4.40
CA VAL A 132 2.68 -2.92 3.62
C VAL A 132 2.75 -4.41 3.29
N GLY A 133 2.44 -5.25 4.27
CA GLY A 133 2.25 -6.69 4.12
C GLY A 133 0.81 -7.08 3.79
N PHE A 134 0.52 -8.38 3.74
CA PHE A 134 -0.82 -8.90 3.40
C PHE A 134 -1.93 -8.33 4.28
N ASN A 135 -1.72 -8.33 5.61
CA ASN A 135 -2.71 -7.84 6.57
C ASN A 135 -2.94 -6.33 6.45
N VAL A 136 -1.87 -5.54 6.32
CA VAL A 136 -1.95 -4.08 6.17
C VAL A 136 -2.62 -3.71 4.84
N LEU A 137 -2.24 -4.37 3.75
CA LEU A 137 -2.87 -4.19 2.44
C LEU A 137 -4.38 -4.46 2.50
N ASN A 138 -4.79 -5.60 3.05
CA ASN A 138 -6.20 -5.96 3.16
C ASN A 138 -6.98 -5.08 4.15
N LYS A 139 -6.32 -4.54 5.16
CA LYS A 139 -6.90 -3.53 6.05
C LYS A 139 -7.16 -2.23 5.30
N LEU A 140 -6.18 -1.75 4.53
CA LEU A 140 -6.33 -0.55 3.69
C LEU A 140 -7.47 -0.73 2.67
N LEU A 141 -7.48 -1.84 1.91
CA LEU A 141 -8.56 -2.11 0.95
C LEU A 141 -9.93 -2.09 1.63
N LYS A 142 -10.07 -2.76 2.78
CA LYS A 142 -11.32 -2.75 3.53
C LYS A 142 -11.72 -1.33 3.96
N SER A 143 -10.79 -0.56 4.51
CA SER A 143 -11.05 0.82 4.97
C SER A 143 -11.56 1.75 3.87
N PHE A 144 -11.31 1.43 2.61
CA PHE A 144 -11.78 2.17 1.44
C PHE A 144 -12.89 1.43 0.67
N ALA A 145 -13.55 0.45 1.29
CA ALA A 145 -14.61 -0.37 0.69
C ALA A 145 -14.22 -1.02 -0.64
N LEU A 146 -12.97 -1.46 -0.73
CA LEU A 146 -12.43 -2.22 -1.84
C LEU A 146 -12.36 -3.71 -1.48
N GLU A 147 -12.47 -4.54 -2.51
CA GLU A 147 -12.35 -5.99 -2.36
C GLU A 147 -10.97 -6.37 -1.79
N LYS A 148 -10.94 -7.30 -0.84
CA LYS A 148 -9.69 -7.82 -0.27
C LYS A 148 -9.05 -8.82 -1.22
N PHE A 149 -7.74 -9.00 -1.07
CA PHE A 149 -7.05 -10.15 -1.63
C PHE A 149 -7.34 -11.42 -0.82
N PRO A 150 -7.71 -12.53 -1.47
CA PRO A 150 -7.69 -13.84 -0.81
C PRO A 150 -6.25 -14.28 -0.52
N GLU A 151 -6.06 -15.18 0.45
CA GLU A 151 -4.73 -15.74 0.74
C GLU A 151 -4.18 -16.51 -0.48
N HIS A 152 -5.04 -17.26 -1.17
CA HIS A 152 -4.74 -17.90 -2.44
C HIS A 152 -5.28 -17.06 -3.59
N TRP A 153 -4.40 -16.43 -4.37
CA TRP A 153 -4.78 -15.49 -5.41
C TRP A 153 -4.01 -15.74 -6.70
N LYS A 154 -4.72 -16.06 -7.80
CA LYS A 154 -4.13 -16.32 -9.14
C LYS A 154 -2.95 -17.30 -9.06
N ASP A 155 -1.77 -16.91 -9.54
CA ASP A 155 -0.54 -17.70 -9.56
C ASP A 155 0.00 -18.02 -8.15
N TYR A 156 -0.47 -17.30 -7.12
CA TYR A 156 -0.14 -17.49 -5.71
C TYR A 156 -1.10 -18.47 -5.06
N ALA A 157 -1.21 -19.67 -5.66
CA ALA A 157 -2.04 -20.78 -5.20
C ALA A 157 -1.27 -22.11 -5.39
N HIS A 158 -1.71 -23.16 -4.70
CA HIS A 158 -1.06 -24.47 -4.73
C HIS A 158 -0.78 -24.94 -6.17
N PRO A 159 0.44 -25.40 -6.49
CA PRO A 159 1.54 -25.79 -5.58
C PRO A 159 2.50 -24.66 -5.17
N ASN A 160 2.26 -23.42 -5.60
CA ASN A 160 3.10 -22.29 -5.23
C ASN A 160 2.78 -21.78 -3.81
N PRO A 161 3.72 -21.09 -3.14
CA PRO A 161 3.42 -20.33 -1.94
C PRO A 161 2.26 -19.38 -2.19
N ASN A 162 1.38 -19.26 -1.22
CA ASN A 162 0.22 -18.38 -1.35
C ASN A 162 0.64 -16.90 -1.27
N LEU A 163 -0.31 -15.98 -1.50
CA LEU A 163 0.00 -14.55 -1.55
C LEU A 163 0.47 -14.04 -0.18
N LYS A 164 -0.16 -14.51 0.90
CA LYS A 164 0.20 -14.13 2.26
C LYS A 164 1.63 -14.54 2.60
N GLU A 165 1.97 -15.80 2.37
CA GLU A 165 3.32 -16.35 2.56
C GLU A 165 4.35 -15.61 1.69
N SER A 166 3.99 -15.27 0.45
CA SER A 166 4.87 -14.54 -0.47
C SER A 166 5.17 -13.11 0.02
N LEU A 167 4.17 -12.39 0.54
CA LEU A 167 4.36 -11.06 1.13
C LEU A 167 5.08 -11.12 2.48
N GLU A 168 4.81 -12.13 3.31
CA GLU A 168 5.54 -12.35 4.56
C GLU A 168 7.02 -12.61 4.31
N LEU A 169 7.35 -13.46 3.33
CA LEU A 169 8.73 -13.68 2.91
C LEU A 169 9.37 -12.39 2.39
N PHE A 170 8.66 -11.63 1.56
CA PHE A 170 9.15 -10.36 1.02
C PHE A 170 9.55 -9.38 2.13
N LEU A 171 8.66 -9.19 3.11
CA LEU A 171 8.92 -8.31 4.25
C LEU A 171 10.03 -8.83 5.16
N ARG A 172 10.10 -10.14 5.39
CA ARG A 172 11.16 -10.75 6.20
C ARG A 172 12.54 -10.46 5.60
N LEU A 173 12.70 -10.68 4.30
CA LEU A 173 13.95 -10.40 3.59
C LEU A 173 14.31 -8.92 3.62
N ARG A 174 13.34 -8.03 3.36
CA ARG A 174 13.53 -6.59 3.45
C ARG A 174 13.97 -6.15 4.84
N ASN A 175 13.32 -6.66 5.89
CA ASN A 175 13.65 -6.29 7.27
C ASN A 175 15.02 -6.80 7.68
N ALA A 176 15.41 -8.01 7.28
CA ALA A 176 16.75 -8.53 7.51
C ALA A 176 17.81 -7.61 6.90
N VAL A 177 17.63 -7.21 5.64
CA VAL A 177 18.54 -6.28 4.95
C VAL A 177 18.56 -4.90 5.59
N ALA A 178 17.39 -4.34 5.94
CA ALA A 178 17.27 -3.00 6.52
C ALA A 178 17.91 -2.89 7.93
N HIS A 179 17.89 -3.97 8.71
CA HIS A 179 18.50 -4.02 10.04
C HIS A 179 19.96 -4.50 10.03
N GLY A 180 20.55 -4.72 8.84
CA GLY A 180 21.93 -5.18 8.71
C GLY A 180 22.15 -6.62 9.19
N GLY A 181 21.10 -7.43 9.23
CA GLY A 181 21.20 -8.85 9.56
C GLY A 181 21.80 -9.64 8.40
N ASP A 182 22.60 -10.64 8.72
CA ASP A 182 23.12 -11.59 7.74
C ASP A 182 21.96 -12.42 7.18
N LEU A 183 21.81 -12.41 5.86
CA LEU A 183 20.88 -13.33 5.18
C LEU A 183 21.47 -14.73 5.21
N ALA A 184 20.63 -15.72 5.52
CA ALA A 184 21.01 -17.11 5.37
C ALA A 184 21.33 -17.41 3.88
N PRO A 185 22.18 -18.41 3.57
CA PRO A 185 22.53 -18.74 2.19
C PRO A 185 21.33 -18.96 1.27
N GLU A 186 20.26 -19.58 1.78
CA GLU A 186 18.98 -19.82 1.12
C GLU A 186 18.15 -18.55 0.85
N ASP A 187 18.45 -17.47 1.59
CA ASP A 187 17.80 -16.16 1.50
C ASP A 187 18.60 -15.17 0.64
N ARG A 188 19.69 -15.63 -0.01
CA ARG A 188 20.49 -14.78 -0.89
C ARG A 188 19.62 -14.19 -2.00
N ILE A 189 19.69 -12.87 -2.14
CA ILE A 189 18.95 -12.15 -3.18
C ILE A 189 19.69 -12.30 -4.51
N ASP A 190 19.38 -13.35 -5.26
CA ASP A 190 19.84 -13.53 -6.63
C ASP A 190 18.83 -12.97 -7.65
N GLN A 191 19.12 -13.13 -8.95
CA GLN A 191 18.22 -12.67 -10.00
C GLN A 191 16.86 -13.36 -9.94
N LYS A 192 16.81 -14.65 -9.56
CA LYS A 192 15.56 -15.41 -9.49
C LYS A 192 14.66 -14.85 -8.38
N VAL A 193 15.23 -14.57 -7.21
CA VAL A 193 14.54 -13.94 -6.08
C VAL A 193 14.08 -12.53 -6.46
N TYR A 194 14.94 -11.75 -7.10
CA TYR A 194 14.59 -10.42 -7.60
C TYR A 194 13.41 -10.46 -8.57
N THR A 195 13.49 -11.28 -9.62
CA THR A 195 12.44 -11.41 -10.63
C THR A 195 11.13 -11.90 -10.02
N ARG A 196 11.18 -12.79 -9.02
CA ARG A 196 10.00 -13.22 -8.25
C ARG A 196 9.29 -12.05 -7.58
N PHE A 197 10.00 -11.23 -6.80
CA PHE A 197 9.38 -10.12 -6.09
C PHE A 197 9.01 -8.96 -7.00
N LYS A 198 9.77 -8.73 -8.08
CA LYS A 198 9.37 -7.83 -9.17
C LYS A 198 8.00 -8.23 -9.72
N LYS A 199 7.81 -9.50 -10.08
CA LYS A 199 6.50 -10.00 -10.57
C LYS A 199 5.41 -9.81 -9.51
N LEU A 200 5.68 -10.16 -8.25
CA LEU A 200 4.73 -9.99 -7.15
C LEU A 200 4.20 -8.57 -7.04
N VAL A 201 5.09 -7.59 -6.96
CA VAL A 201 4.65 -6.19 -6.80
C VAL A 201 3.97 -5.67 -8.05
N THR A 202 4.40 -6.08 -9.25
CA THR A 202 3.73 -5.71 -10.51
C THR A 202 2.31 -6.28 -10.60
N ASP A 203 2.12 -7.56 -10.29
CA ASP A 203 0.79 -8.19 -10.29
C ASP A 203 -0.15 -7.46 -9.32
N LEU A 204 0.34 -7.16 -8.10
CA LEU A 204 -0.43 -6.46 -7.08
C LEU A 204 -0.78 -5.03 -7.50
N MET A 205 0.15 -4.30 -8.13
CA MET A 205 -0.10 -2.95 -8.65
C MET A 205 -1.28 -2.93 -9.63
N TYR A 206 -1.27 -3.83 -10.61
CA TYR A 206 -2.35 -3.91 -11.59
C TYR A 206 -3.67 -4.36 -10.98
N GLU A 207 -3.66 -5.32 -10.05
CA GLU A 207 -4.89 -5.75 -9.39
C GLU A 207 -5.50 -4.66 -8.51
N ILE A 208 -4.67 -3.90 -7.77
CA ILE A 208 -5.14 -2.76 -6.98
C ILE A 208 -5.78 -1.71 -7.88
N ARG A 209 -5.19 -1.42 -9.04
CA ARG A 209 -5.81 -0.57 -10.06
C ARG A 209 -7.19 -1.09 -10.46
N LEU A 210 -7.32 -2.37 -10.80
CA LEU A 210 -8.62 -2.96 -11.16
C LEU A 210 -9.65 -2.84 -10.04
N LYS A 211 -9.24 -3.12 -8.79
CA LYS A 211 -10.11 -3.01 -7.61
C LYS A 211 -10.56 -1.57 -7.35
N MET A 212 -9.66 -0.59 -7.48
CA MET A 212 -10.00 0.82 -7.35
C MET A 212 -10.98 1.28 -8.44
N LEU A 213 -10.71 0.93 -9.70
CA LEU A 213 -11.62 1.24 -10.82
C LEU A 213 -13.00 0.63 -10.62
N TYR A 214 -13.06 -0.62 -10.16
CA TYR A 214 -14.31 -1.27 -9.80
C TYR A 214 -15.03 -0.50 -8.69
N GLY A 215 -14.33 -0.14 -7.62
CA GLY A 215 -14.89 0.66 -6.52
C GLY A 215 -15.47 1.99 -6.98
N LEU A 216 -14.76 2.70 -7.88
CA LEU A 216 -15.25 3.95 -8.47
C LEU A 216 -16.47 3.74 -9.35
N LYS A 217 -16.43 2.74 -10.24
CA LYS A 217 -17.51 2.43 -11.18
C LYS A 217 -18.79 2.01 -10.49
N HIS A 218 -18.67 1.19 -9.45
CA HIS A 218 -19.80 0.63 -8.72
C HIS A 218 -20.15 1.42 -7.45
N LYS A 219 -19.41 2.52 -7.18
CA LYS A 219 -19.60 3.37 -6.00
C LYS A 219 -19.67 2.58 -4.70
N THR A 220 -18.79 1.58 -4.55
CA THR A 220 -18.79 0.69 -3.36
C THR A 220 -18.53 1.45 -2.06
N PHE A 221 -17.99 2.66 -2.16
CA PHE A 221 -17.73 3.59 -1.08
C PHE A 221 -18.98 4.31 -0.54
N LEU A 222 -20.12 4.26 -1.24
CA LEU A 222 -21.40 4.83 -0.78
C LEU A 222 -22.28 3.76 -0.15
N LYS A 223 -23.19 4.17 0.73
CA LYS A 223 -24.25 3.29 1.22
C LYS A 223 -25.15 2.85 0.06
N LEU A 224 -25.53 1.58 0.06
CA LEU A 224 -26.59 1.08 -0.82
C LEU A 224 -27.90 1.76 -0.40
N GLN A 225 -28.53 2.45 -1.36
CA GLN A 225 -29.88 3.01 -1.19
C GLN A 225 -30.94 1.94 -1.38
#